data_AF-A0A931XQU8-F1
#
_entry.id   AF-A0A931XQU8-F1
#
_cell.length_a   1.000
_cell.length_b   1.000
_cell.length_c   1.000
_cell.angle_alpha   90.00
_cell.angle_beta   90.00
_cell.angle_gamma   90.00
#
_symmetry.space_group_name_H-M   'P 1'
#
loop_
_entity.id
_entity.type
_entity.pdbx_description
1 polymer ?
#
loop_
_entity_poly.entity_id
_entity_poly.type
_entity_poly.pdbx_seq_one_letter_code
_entity_poly.pdbx_strand_id
1 'polypeptide(L)'
;MTTKRERRMQRMQVMSQRRRMRLWKRWAYFFIVSGAAVGAGWLLVPAFWVQGSRSDDAAIVEIKGTMGGFSTSMIRAKAGQPLTIRLTSVDNRFHTDGGGKHQFAID
;
A
#
# COMPACT_ATOMS: atom_id res chain seq x y z
N MET A 1 65.79 13.22 3.55
CA MET A 1 65.72 13.69 2.14
C MET A 1 64.78 12.75 1.38
N THR A 2 63.51 13.12 1.19
CA THR A 2 62.56 12.30 0.41
C THR A 2 62.75 12.54 -1.08
N THR A 3 62.82 11.47 -1.87
CA THR A 3 63.23 11.55 -3.28
C THR A 3 62.10 12.10 -4.15
N LYS A 4 62.43 12.78 -5.25
CA LYS A 4 61.48 13.38 -6.21
C LYS A 4 60.42 12.38 -6.73
N ARG A 5 60.72 11.08 -6.71
CA ARG A 5 59.82 9.98 -7.06
C ARG A 5 58.71 9.76 -6.00
N GLU A 6 59.02 9.83 -4.71
CA GLU A 6 58.05 9.62 -3.64
C GLU A 6 56.97 10.71 -3.62
N ARG A 7 57.34 11.97 -3.88
CA ARG A 7 56.38 13.09 -3.98
C ARG A 7 55.43 12.95 -5.17
N ARG A 8 55.88 12.36 -6.28
CA ARG A 8 55.01 12.07 -7.45
C ARG A 8 54.03 10.93 -7.15
N MET A 9 54.49 9.89 -6.47
CA MET A 9 53.66 8.74 -6.06
C MET A 9 52.57 9.15 -5.05
N GLN A 10 52.91 9.97 -4.05
CA GLN A 10 51.94 10.53 -3.10
C GLN A 10 50.88 11.41 -3.79
N ARG A 11 51.27 12.25 -4.76
CA ARG A 11 50.32 13.07 -5.55
C ARG A 11 49.39 12.21 -6.41
N MET A 12 49.86 11.09 -6.94
CA MET A 12 49.02 10.16 -7.70
C MET A 12 48.05 9.36 -6.82
N GLN A 13 48.46 8.95 -5.61
CA GLN A 13 47.58 8.26 -4.65
C GLN A 13 46.43 9.15 -4.14
N VAL A 14 46.70 10.43 -3.86
CA VAL A 14 45.65 11.37 -3.43
C VAL A 14 44.63 11.64 -4.54
N MET A 15 45.05 11.64 -5.82
CA MET A 15 44.12 11.80 -6.95
C MET A 15 43.28 10.55 -7.23
N SER A 16 43.83 9.33 -7.06
CA SER A 16 43.07 8.09 -7.25
C SER A 16 42.06 7.86 -6.12
N GLN A 17 42.37 8.23 -4.88
CA GLN A 17 41.41 8.22 -3.77
C GLN A 17 40.22 9.15 -4.01
N ARG A 18 40.45 10.37 -4.51
CA ARG A 18 39.37 11.33 -4.82
C ARG A 18 38.41 10.84 -5.91
N ARG A 19 38.89 10.07 -6.90
CA ARG A 19 38.03 9.45 -7.94
C ARG A 19 37.24 8.27 -7.40
N ARG A 20 37.85 7.40 -6.58
CA ARG A 20 37.20 6.23 -5.99
C ARG A 20 36.06 6.61 -5.03
N MET A 21 36.23 7.68 -4.27
CA MET A 21 35.18 8.23 -3.39
C MET A 21 33.96 8.77 -4.16
N ARG A 22 34.14 9.32 -5.38
CA ARG A 22 33.01 9.80 -6.18
C ARG A 22 32.14 8.67 -6.70
N LEU A 23 32.76 7.57 -7.12
CA LEU A 23 32.02 6.38 -7.56
C LEU A 23 31.26 5.77 -6.37
N TRP A 24 31.90 5.63 -5.21
CA TRP A 24 31.26 5.06 -4.03
C TRP A 24 30.06 5.87 -3.53
N LYS A 25 30.13 7.22 -3.61
CA LYS A 25 28.99 8.10 -3.31
C LYS A 25 27.80 7.88 -4.26
N ARG A 26 28.04 7.60 -5.54
CA ARG A 26 26.95 7.27 -6.49
C ARG A 26 26.29 5.95 -6.12
N TRP A 27 27.09 4.92 -5.80
CA TRP A 27 26.56 3.64 -5.33
C TRP A 27 25.75 3.79 -4.03
N ALA A 28 26.26 4.54 -3.05
CA ALA A 28 25.53 4.83 -1.81
C ALA A 28 24.18 5.52 -2.07
N TYR A 29 24.14 6.50 -2.98
CA TYR A 29 22.90 7.15 -3.40
C TYR A 29 21.92 6.16 -4.04
N PHE A 30 22.39 5.30 -4.95
CA PHE A 30 21.54 4.29 -5.57
C PHE A 30 20.96 3.30 -4.55
N PHE A 31 21.75 2.87 -3.56
CA PHE A 31 21.26 1.99 -2.50
C PHE A 31 20.19 2.66 -1.63
N ILE A 32 20.37 3.94 -1.28
CA ILE A 32 19.39 4.69 -0.49
C ILE A 32 18.08 4.87 -1.27
N VAL A 33 18.16 5.31 -2.53
CA VAL A 33 16.99 5.53 -3.37
C VAL A 33 16.26 4.22 -3.66
N SER A 34 17.01 3.16 -3.98
CA SER A 34 16.43 1.83 -4.20
C SER A 34 15.75 1.30 -2.93
N GLY A 35 16.40 1.42 -1.77
CA GLY A 35 15.81 1.04 -0.48
C GLY A 35 14.52 1.81 -0.17
N ALA A 36 14.51 3.12 -0.42
CA ALA A 36 13.32 3.95 -0.24
C ALA A 36 12.18 3.56 -1.21
N ALA A 37 12.50 3.29 -2.49
CA ALA A 37 11.52 2.87 -3.49
C ALA A 37 10.93 1.49 -3.17
N VAL A 38 11.75 0.54 -2.72
CA VAL A 38 11.31 -0.79 -2.29
C VAL A 38 10.43 -0.68 -1.03
N GLY A 39 10.83 0.14 -0.05
CA GLY A 39 10.04 0.37 1.16
C GLY A 39 8.68 1.01 0.85
N ALA A 40 8.64 2.02 0.00
CA ALA A 40 7.41 2.65 -0.47
C ALA A 40 6.53 1.65 -1.26
N GLY A 41 7.13 0.85 -2.13
CA GLY A 41 6.43 -0.21 -2.86
C GLY A 41 5.83 -1.25 -1.91
N TRP A 42 6.57 -1.69 -0.89
CA TRP A 42 6.12 -2.65 0.12
C TRP A 42 4.91 -2.14 0.90
N LEU A 43 4.89 -0.85 1.25
CA LEU A 43 3.73 -0.23 1.91
C LEU A 43 2.48 -0.19 1.03
N LEU A 44 2.65 -0.20 -0.29
CA LEU A 44 1.54 -0.24 -1.25
C LEU A 44 1.09 -1.66 -1.61
N VAL A 45 1.90 -2.69 -1.32
CA VAL A 45 1.55 -4.10 -1.59
C VAL A 45 0.16 -4.46 -1.03
N PRO A 46 -0.23 -4.16 0.22
CA PRO A 46 -1.55 -4.50 0.74
C PRO A 46 -2.71 -3.91 -0.08
N ALA A 47 -2.53 -2.73 -0.70
CA ALA A 47 -3.57 -2.09 -1.51
C ALA A 47 -3.87 -2.85 -2.81
N PHE A 48 -2.88 -3.58 -3.34
CA PHE A 48 -3.04 -4.43 -4.52
C PHE A 48 -3.56 -5.83 -4.17
N TRP A 49 -3.34 -6.32 -2.95
CA TRP A 49 -3.83 -7.62 -2.51
C TRP A 49 -5.30 -7.59 -2.07
N VAL A 50 -5.81 -6.44 -1.61
CA VAL A 50 -7.24 -6.22 -1.33
C VAL A 50 -8.09 -6.21 -2.62
N GLN A 51 -7.47 -6.18 -3.80
CA GLN A 51 -8.18 -6.33 -5.08
C GLN A 51 -8.38 -7.81 -5.50
N GLY A 52 -7.87 -8.76 -4.70
CA GLY A 52 -8.06 -10.20 -4.88
C GLY A 52 -9.38 -10.72 -4.31
N SER A 53 -10.50 -10.27 -4.88
CA SER A 53 -11.79 -10.99 -4.94
C SER A 53 -12.84 -10.10 -5.61
N ARG A 54 -12.51 -9.52 -6.77
CA ARG A 54 -13.56 -9.40 -7.79
C ARG A 54 -13.75 -10.81 -8.35
N SER A 55 -14.63 -11.56 -7.70
CA SER A 55 -15.22 -12.73 -8.33
C SER A 55 -15.89 -12.21 -9.60
N ASP A 56 -15.34 -12.55 -10.75
CA ASP A 56 -15.87 -12.14 -12.06
C ASP A 56 -17.29 -12.67 -12.36
N ASP A 57 -17.97 -13.32 -11.39
CA ASP A 57 -19.32 -13.88 -11.57
C ASP A 57 -20.37 -13.50 -10.50
N ALA A 58 -20.01 -12.69 -9.49
CA ALA A 58 -21.01 -12.24 -8.51
C ALA A 58 -20.94 -10.72 -8.34
N ALA A 59 -21.98 -10.01 -8.76
CA ALA A 59 -22.11 -8.59 -8.46
C ALA A 59 -22.11 -8.42 -6.94
N ILE A 60 -21.05 -7.80 -6.40
CA ILE A 60 -20.96 -7.51 -4.97
C ILE A 60 -21.72 -6.21 -4.71
N VAL A 61 -22.81 -6.29 -3.94
CA VAL A 61 -23.57 -5.12 -3.51
C VAL A 61 -23.23 -4.84 -2.05
N GLU A 62 -22.60 -3.69 -1.81
CA GLU A 62 -22.29 -3.22 -0.46
C GLU A 62 -23.47 -2.43 0.09
N ILE A 63 -23.92 -2.80 1.28
CA ILE A 63 -25.02 -2.15 1.99
C ILE A 63 -24.54 -1.75 3.37
N LYS A 64 -24.61 -0.46 3.67
CA LYS A 64 -24.28 0.06 4.98
C LYS A 64 -25.54 0.16 5.81
N GLY A 65 -25.56 -0.51 6.96
CA GLY A 65 -26.56 -0.33 8.01
C GLY A 65 -26.15 0.79 8.94
N THR A 66 -27.04 1.76 9.13
CA THR A 66 -26.92 2.86 10.09
C THR A 66 -28.21 2.98 10.88
N MET A 67 -28.22 3.75 11.96
CA MET A 67 -29.43 4.16 12.67
C MET A 67 -30.55 4.73 11.75
N GLY A 68 -30.18 5.34 10.61
CA GLY A 68 -31.13 5.86 9.61
C GLY A 68 -31.67 4.81 8.64
N GLY A 69 -31.29 3.54 8.81
CA GLY A 69 -31.61 2.43 7.92
C GLY A 69 -30.45 2.05 7.00
N PHE A 70 -30.78 1.37 5.90
CA PHE A 70 -29.82 0.88 4.92
C PHE A 70 -29.47 1.97 3.89
N SER A 71 -28.22 1.96 3.42
CA SER A 71 -27.75 2.87 2.37
C SER A 71 -28.42 2.65 1.01
N THR A 72 -29.07 1.50 0.81
CA THR A 72 -29.86 1.21 -0.39
C THR A 72 -31.24 0.70 0.01
N SER A 73 -32.28 1.17 -0.67
CA SER A 73 -33.65 0.71 -0.48
C SER A 73 -34.05 -0.42 -1.43
N MET A 74 -33.28 -0.65 -2.50
CA MET A 74 -33.59 -1.64 -3.53
C MET A 74 -32.31 -2.18 -4.19
N ILE A 75 -32.29 -3.49 -4.41
CA ILE A 75 -31.24 -4.18 -5.17
C ILE A 75 -31.89 -4.86 -6.36
N ARG A 76 -31.33 -4.68 -7.55
CA ARG A 76 -31.77 -5.39 -8.76
C ARG A 76 -30.69 -6.37 -9.16
N ALA A 77 -31.04 -7.65 -9.18
CA ALA A 77 -30.16 -8.74 -9.58
C ALA A 77 -30.72 -9.47 -10.78
N LYS A 78 -29.83 -10.08 -11.58
CA LYS A 78 -30.23 -10.93 -12.70
C LYS A 78 -30.65 -12.30 -12.18
N ALA A 79 -31.79 -12.79 -12.66
CA ALA A 79 -32.26 -14.13 -12.31
C ALA A 79 -31.24 -15.20 -12.72
N GLY A 80 -31.02 -16.18 -11.84
CA GLY A 80 -30.08 -17.28 -12.07
C GLY A 80 -28.60 -16.92 -11.92
N GLN A 81 -28.26 -15.68 -11.58
CA GLN A 81 -26.88 -15.27 -11.30
C GLN A 81 -26.65 -15.12 -9.80
N PRO A 82 -25.53 -15.64 -9.26
CA PRO A 82 -25.20 -15.45 -7.85
C PRO A 82 -24.96 -13.97 -7.54
N LEU A 83 -25.58 -13.50 -6.46
CA LEU A 83 -25.40 -12.15 -5.94
C LEU A 83 -24.76 -12.23 -4.56
N THR A 84 -23.66 -11.52 -4.37
CA THR A 84 -23.01 -11.42 -3.06
C THR A 84 -23.40 -10.10 -2.41
N ILE A 85 -24.11 -10.18 -1.29
CA ILE A 85 -24.48 -8.99 -0.50
C ILE A 85 -23.48 -8.85 0.64
N ARG A 86 -22.77 -7.72 0.69
CA ARG A 86 -21.90 -7.35 1.81
C ARG A 86 -22.62 -6.35 2.69
N LEU A 87 -23.16 -6.83 3.80
CA LEU A 87 -23.79 -5.99 4.80
C LEU A 87 -22.74 -5.51 5.82
N THR A 88 -22.61 -4.20 5.97
CA THR A 88 -21.68 -3.59 6.93
C THR A 88 -22.47 -2.73 7.91
N SER A 89 -22.43 -3.09 9.19
CA SER A 89 -22.92 -2.19 10.24
C SER A 89 -21.88 -1.10 10.48
N VAL A 90 -22.33 0.16 10.45
CA VAL A 90 -21.49 1.33 10.78
C VAL A 90 -21.64 1.71 12.26
N ASP A 91 -22.53 1.03 12.98
CA ASP A 91 -22.76 1.27 14.39
C ASP A 91 -21.50 0.94 15.20
N ASN A 92 -21.13 1.86 16.09
CA ASN A 92 -19.97 1.71 16.94
C ASN A 92 -20.36 1.86 18.42
N ARG A 93 -19.48 1.38 19.30
CA ARG A 93 -19.65 1.39 20.77
C ARG A 93 -19.77 2.78 21.43
N PHE A 94 -19.69 3.86 20.65
CA PHE A 94 -19.77 5.24 21.15
C PHE A 94 -21.15 5.87 20.91
N HIS A 95 -22.11 5.12 20.35
CA HIS A 95 -23.50 5.55 20.29
C HIS A 95 -24.21 5.31 21.63
N THR A 96 -24.84 6.36 22.18
CA THR A 96 -25.54 6.34 23.48
C THR A 96 -26.92 5.66 23.45
N ASP A 97 -27.42 5.31 22.27
CA ASP A 97 -28.70 4.63 22.03
C ASP A 97 -28.61 3.09 22.00
N GLY A 98 -27.42 2.53 22.19
CA GLY A 98 -27.22 1.08 22.35
C GLY A 98 -26.97 0.30 21.06
N GLY A 99 -26.80 0.96 19.91
CA GLY A 99 -26.45 0.30 18.64
C GLY A 99 -27.63 -0.44 18.01
N GLY A 100 -27.96 -0.08 16.77
CA GLY A 100 -29.09 -0.61 16.03
C GLY A 100 -28.92 -2.10 15.70
N LYS A 101 -29.92 -2.91 16.06
CA LYS A 101 -30.06 -4.25 15.49
C LYS A 101 -30.64 -4.12 14.10
N HIS A 102 -29.83 -4.40 13.07
CA HIS A 102 -30.31 -4.47 11.70
C HIS A 102 -30.70 -5.92 11.38
N GLN A 103 -31.99 -6.15 11.14
CA GLN A 103 -32.48 -7.42 10.61
C GLN A 103 -32.36 -7.40 9.08
N PHE A 104 -31.76 -8.44 8.52
CA PHE A 104 -31.80 -8.71 7.09
C PHE A 104 -32.89 -9.76 6.84
N ALA A 105 -33.85 -9.43 5.98
CA ALA A 105 -34.95 -10.32 5.59
C ALA A 105 -35.01 -10.43 4.06
N ILE A 106 -35.34 -11.62 3.58
CA ILE A 106 -35.61 -11.91 2.17
C ILE A 106 -37.07 -12.36 2.10
N ASP A 107 -37.85 -11.77 1.19
CA ASP A 107 -39.22 -12.15 0.85
C ASP A 107 -39.24 -12.73 -0.58
#